data_AF-A0A9D7YLI5-F1
#
_entry.id   AF-A0A9D7YLI5-F1
#
_cell.length_a   1.000
_cell.length_b   1.000
_cell.length_c   1.000
_cell.angle_alpha   90.00
_cell.angle_beta   90.00
_cell.angle_gamma   90.00
#
_symmetry.space_group_name_H-M   'P 1'
#
loop_
_entity.id
_entity.type
_entity.pdbx_description
1 polymer ?
#
loop_
_entity_poly.entity_id
_entity_poly.type
_entity_poly.pdbx_seq_one_letter_code
_entity_poly.pdbx_strand_id
1 'polypeptide(L)'
;PAALLAAGVNFLCAEDSARRVAWGGTAPPPRQAVDVPEHWLPPALCPFGTLGWPDQTSELTRHYPNDVLVSGFDILFFWDARMAMQGIHFMGEGGRRPLKDSVPWKTLYLHGLVRAADGSKMSKSKGNTVDPLGLIDQYGADALRFFMAAMESQGRDIKMDESRVAGYRNFATKLWNAARFAQSNGIGGSHSISAPKAELAVNRWIIGEVVETVGKLNKAFAEFRFDGMADAIYHFVWDQFCDWYLELIKPAFIDGEKQEMDAESKIVAGWVLDQILVMLHPFMPFITEELWHALEDAAHPRKYDLIHAKWPEPKAEIDQEAKREVEWLTKLVGEIRTARAELNIPPSAQIPLHAVELGPDAGLRISISGKSLARLARAIVTDGNFEGSAAYVVSEGATYALALDGIIDLDAERTRITKAIDAATKERDALAGRLNNAAFVEKAKPEAVEKARADHAEKAAEAERLAAALARLG
;
A
#
# COMPACT_ATOMS: atom_id res chain seq x y z
N PRO A 1 55.15 31.21 -14.82
CA PRO A 1 56.12 30.17 -14.39
C PRO A 1 57.31 30.73 -13.59
N ALA A 2 58.07 31.69 -14.13
CA ALA A 2 59.22 32.30 -13.44
C ALA A 2 58.85 33.07 -12.15
N ALA A 3 57.63 33.62 -12.07
CA ALA A 3 57.14 34.33 -10.88
C ALA A 3 56.78 33.43 -9.68
N LEU A 4 56.51 32.13 -9.91
CA LEU A 4 56.18 31.17 -8.83
C LEU A 4 57.44 30.65 -8.12
N LEU A 5 58.58 30.62 -8.81
CA LEU A 5 59.89 30.21 -8.26
C LEU A 5 60.45 31.22 -7.24
N ALA A 6 60.10 32.50 -7.36
CA ALA A 6 60.56 33.55 -6.45
C ALA A 6 59.89 33.52 -5.06
N ALA A 7 58.79 32.79 -4.90
CA ALA A 7 57.98 32.77 -3.68
C ALA A 7 58.27 31.57 -2.75
N GLY A 8 59.28 30.75 -3.03
CA GLY A 8 59.74 29.69 -2.13
C GLY A 8 58.80 28.49 -1.97
N VAL A 9 57.76 28.36 -2.81
CA VAL A 9 56.84 27.22 -2.79
C VAL A 9 57.21 26.27 -3.94
N ASN A 10 58.02 25.26 -3.63
CA ASN A 10 58.38 24.19 -4.56
C ASN A 10 57.44 22.99 -4.39
N PHE A 11 56.41 22.88 -5.22
CA PHE A 11 55.78 21.59 -5.49
C PHE A 11 56.08 21.22 -6.95
N LEU A 12 57.08 20.36 -7.13
CA LEU A 12 57.50 19.83 -8.42
C LEU A 12 57.01 18.38 -8.53
N CYS A 13 55.87 18.16 -9.20
CA CYS A 13 55.39 16.82 -9.52
C CYS A 13 55.76 16.48 -10.96
N ALA A 14 56.73 15.58 -11.14
CA ALA A 14 57.08 15.02 -12.45
C ALA A 14 57.48 13.55 -12.29
N GLU A 15 56.87 12.69 -13.09
CA GLU A 15 57.07 11.23 -13.08
C GLU A 15 58.51 10.82 -13.47
N ASP A 16 59.19 11.66 -14.25
CA ASP A 16 60.50 11.38 -14.82
C ASP A 16 61.58 12.39 -14.35
N SER A 17 62.74 11.84 -13.97
CA SER A 17 63.98 12.55 -13.64
C SER A 17 64.47 13.57 -14.68
N ALA A 18 64.34 13.31 -15.98
CA ALA A 18 64.81 14.20 -17.04
C ALA A 18 63.99 15.49 -17.11
N ARG A 19 62.67 15.40 -16.91
CA ARG A 19 61.78 16.58 -16.78
C ARG A 19 62.09 17.44 -15.56
N ARG A 20 62.59 16.84 -14.46
CA ARG A 20 63.00 17.57 -13.24
C ARG A 20 64.28 18.38 -13.43
N VAL A 21 65.26 17.82 -14.14
CA VAL A 21 66.53 18.50 -14.46
C VAL A 21 66.30 19.69 -15.39
N ALA A 22 65.35 19.58 -16.33
CA ALA A 22 64.98 20.66 -17.25
C ALA A 22 64.44 21.92 -16.53
N TRP A 23 63.99 21.81 -15.27
CA TRP A 23 63.48 22.94 -14.48
C TRP A 23 64.53 23.56 -13.55
N GLY A 24 65.81 23.22 -13.74
CA GLY A 24 66.94 24.05 -13.30
C GLY A 24 67.54 23.77 -11.92
N GLY A 25 67.41 22.55 -11.37
CA GLY A 25 68.06 22.21 -10.09
C GLY A 25 68.35 20.72 -9.87
N THR A 26 69.23 20.42 -8.90
CA THR A 26 69.42 19.08 -8.32
C THR A 26 68.19 18.72 -7.48
N ALA A 27 67.19 18.11 -8.11
CA ALA A 27 65.95 17.75 -7.43
C ALA A 27 66.20 16.67 -6.35
N PRO A 28 65.59 16.77 -5.15
CA PRO A 28 65.64 15.71 -4.16
C PRO A 28 65.01 14.41 -4.70
N PRO A 29 65.33 13.23 -4.11
CA PRO A 29 64.73 11.97 -4.53
C PRO A 29 63.21 12.02 -4.40
N PRO A 30 62.46 11.35 -5.29
CA PRO A 30 61.00 11.36 -5.24
C PRO A 30 60.52 10.86 -3.89
N ARG A 31 59.56 11.59 -3.31
CA ARG A 31 58.83 11.17 -2.12
C ARG A 31 57.39 10.96 -2.52
N GLN A 32 56.79 9.89 -2.02
CA GLN A 32 55.36 9.67 -2.17
C GLN A 32 54.62 10.82 -1.48
N ALA A 33 53.58 11.36 -2.13
CA ALA A 33 52.70 12.33 -1.51
C ALA A 33 52.05 11.69 -0.27
N VAL A 34 52.04 12.42 0.84
CA VAL A 34 51.39 12.00 2.09
C VAL A 34 49.93 12.45 2.16
N ASP A 35 49.46 13.18 1.14
CA ASP A 35 48.09 13.64 1.03
C ASP A 35 47.15 12.45 0.82
N VAL A 36 46.00 12.51 1.47
CA VAL A 36 44.91 11.56 1.26
C VAL A 36 43.86 12.15 0.33
N PRO A 37 43.27 11.35 -0.58
CA PRO A 37 42.16 11.80 -1.40
C PRO A 37 41.00 12.37 -0.57
N GLU A 38 40.31 13.34 -1.12
CA GLU A 38 39.05 13.82 -0.57
C GLU A 38 38.04 12.67 -0.47
N HIS A 39 37.27 12.64 0.62
CA HIS A 39 36.40 11.51 0.99
C HIS A 39 35.37 11.13 -0.10
N TRP A 40 34.93 12.09 -0.93
CA TRP A 40 33.98 11.85 -2.00
C TRP A 40 34.62 11.39 -3.31
N LEU A 41 35.95 11.39 -3.43
CA LEU A 41 36.62 10.94 -4.65
C LEU A 41 36.45 9.42 -4.87
N PRO A 42 36.70 8.52 -3.89
CA PRO A 42 36.48 7.08 -4.10
C PRO A 42 35.00 6.71 -4.36
N PRO A 43 34.01 7.22 -3.59
CA PRO A 43 32.59 6.96 -3.86
C PRO A 43 32.13 7.45 -5.24
N ALA A 44 32.75 8.50 -5.79
CA ALA A 44 32.41 8.99 -7.12
C ALA A 44 32.77 7.99 -8.26
N LEU A 45 33.59 6.99 -7.99
CA LEU A 45 33.93 5.94 -8.97
C LEU A 45 33.00 4.72 -8.88
N CYS A 46 32.09 4.68 -7.90
CA CYS A 46 31.26 3.51 -7.59
C CYS A 46 30.56 2.85 -8.80
N PRO A 47 29.93 3.58 -9.74
CA PRO A 47 29.12 2.98 -10.80
C PRO A 47 29.88 2.09 -11.78
N PHE A 48 31.21 2.23 -11.86
CA PHE A 48 32.07 1.47 -12.78
C PHE A 48 33.26 0.84 -12.07
N GLY A 49 33.77 1.44 -11.00
CA GLY A 49 34.83 0.88 -10.15
C GLY A 49 34.41 -0.41 -9.46
N THR A 50 33.15 -0.53 -9.03
CA THR A 50 32.62 -1.78 -8.45
C THR A 50 32.47 -2.91 -9.48
N LEU A 51 32.49 -2.56 -10.77
CA LEU A 51 32.39 -3.51 -11.87
C LEU A 51 33.76 -3.94 -12.39
N GLY A 52 34.86 -3.53 -11.75
CA GLY A 52 36.22 -3.93 -12.10
C GLY A 52 36.98 -2.93 -12.99
N TRP A 53 36.46 -1.72 -13.21
CA TRP A 53 37.26 -0.63 -13.78
C TRP A 53 38.48 -0.34 -12.89
N PRO A 54 39.68 -0.08 -13.44
CA PRO A 54 39.97 0.30 -14.82
C PRO A 54 40.06 -0.83 -15.85
N ASP A 55 39.92 -2.10 -15.43
CA ASP A 55 39.97 -3.23 -16.35
C ASP A 55 38.66 -3.36 -17.16
N GLN A 56 38.75 -3.91 -18.37
CA GLN A 56 37.59 -4.14 -19.26
C GLN A 56 36.93 -5.49 -18.96
N THR A 57 36.28 -5.58 -17.80
CA THR A 57 35.58 -6.79 -17.38
C THR A 57 34.28 -7.03 -18.15
N SER A 58 33.79 -8.27 -18.12
CA SER A 58 32.47 -8.63 -18.62
C SER A 58 31.35 -7.91 -17.89
N GLU A 59 31.50 -7.73 -16.58
CA GLU A 59 30.56 -7.10 -15.66
C GLU A 59 30.40 -5.62 -16.02
N LEU A 60 31.51 -4.91 -16.23
CA LEU A 60 31.50 -3.52 -16.67
C LEU A 60 30.82 -3.38 -18.03
N THR A 61 31.06 -4.30 -18.95
CA THR A 61 30.43 -4.27 -20.28
C THR A 61 28.93 -4.53 -20.21
N ARG A 62 28.50 -5.45 -19.34
CA ARG A 62 27.10 -5.88 -19.22
C ARG A 62 26.23 -4.91 -18.41
N HIS A 63 26.78 -4.32 -17.36
CA HIS A 63 26.01 -3.59 -16.36
C HIS A 63 26.19 -2.07 -16.42
N TYR A 64 27.13 -1.55 -17.22
CA TYR A 64 27.28 -0.12 -17.44
C TYR A 64 26.77 0.34 -18.83
N PRO A 65 25.87 1.34 -18.92
CA PRO A 65 25.23 2.09 -17.82
C PRO A 65 24.23 1.27 -16.97
N ASN A 66 24.16 1.59 -15.67
CA ASN A 66 23.17 1.02 -14.76
C ASN A 66 21.74 1.46 -15.15
N ASP A 67 20.73 0.71 -14.73
CA ASP A 67 19.34 1.08 -15.03
C ASP A 67 18.85 2.24 -14.15
N VAL A 68 18.97 2.12 -12.83
CA VAL A 68 18.43 3.10 -11.87
C VAL A 68 19.41 3.31 -10.72
N LEU A 69 19.75 4.57 -10.43
CA LEU A 69 20.40 4.96 -9.17
C LEU A 69 19.33 5.47 -8.21
N VAL A 70 19.22 4.85 -7.04
CA VAL A 70 18.34 5.30 -5.94
C VAL A 70 19.19 6.05 -4.92
N SER A 71 18.86 7.31 -4.66
CA SER A 71 19.66 8.19 -3.78
C SER A 71 18.78 9.17 -3.01
N GLY A 72 19.27 9.63 -1.86
CA GLY A 72 18.65 10.72 -1.12
C GLY A 72 19.02 12.06 -1.76
N PHE A 73 18.07 13.00 -1.85
CA PHE A 73 18.34 14.30 -2.48
C PHE A 73 19.43 15.13 -1.77
N ASP A 74 19.75 14.82 -0.51
CA ASP A 74 20.73 15.55 0.30
C ASP A 74 22.18 15.34 -0.14
N ILE A 75 22.46 14.26 -0.89
CA ILE A 75 23.80 13.96 -1.44
C ILE A 75 23.88 14.11 -2.96
N LEU A 76 22.86 14.70 -3.59
CA LEU A 76 22.80 14.92 -5.04
C LEU A 76 24.07 15.58 -5.61
N PHE A 77 24.59 16.64 -4.96
CA PHE A 77 25.79 17.33 -5.42
C PHE A 77 27.10 16.72 -4.93
N PHE A 78 27.08 16.10 -3.73
CA PHE A 78 28.29 15.54 -3.14
C PHE A 78 28.66 14.19 -3.74
N TRP A 79 27.67 13.41 -4.18
CA TRP A 79 27.87 12.06 -4.68
C TRP A 79 27.36 11.88 -6.10
N ASP A 80 26.05 12.05 -6.34
CA ASP A 80 25.43 11.70 -7.63
C ASP A 80 26.03 12.52 -8.79
N ALA A 81 26.14 13.84 -8.63
CA ALA A 81 26.76 14.72 -9.63
C ALA A 81 28.23 14.34 -9.88
N ARG A 82 28.95 13.93 -8.85
CA ARG A 82 30.36 13.52 -8.98
C ARG A 82 30.48 12.18 -9.69
N MET A 83 29.64 11.21 -9.36
CA MET A 83 29.54 9.96 -10.10
C MET A 83 29.22 10.20 -11.58
N ALA A 84 28.30 11.11 -11.88
CA ALA A 84 27.99 11.49 -13.25
C ALA A 84 29.21 12.10 -13.97
N MET A 85 29.90 13.06 -13.36
CA MET A 85 31.12 13.67 -13.93
C MET A 85 32.21 12.63 -14.17
N GLN A 86 32.50 11.77 -13.19
CA GLN A 86 33.55 10.75 -13.32
C GLN A 86 33.19 9.69 -14.35
N GLY A 87 31.93 9.24 -14.39
CA GLY A 87 31.47 8.30 -15.40
C GLY A 87 31.57 8.87 -16.82
N ILE A 88 31.09 10.10 -17.03
CA ILE A 88 31.17 10.78 -18.33
C ILE A 88 32.63 10.94 -18.76
N HIS A 89 33.52 11.31 -17.84
CA HIS A 89 34.92 11.50 -18.15
C HIS A 89 35.63 10.16 -18.47
N PHE A 90 35.60 9.20 -17.55
CA PHE A 90 36.38 7.97 -17.67
C PHE A 90 35.77 6.94 -18.62
N MET A 91 34.44 6.90 -18.74
CA MET A 91 33.75 5.97 -19.65
C MET A 91 33.43 6.60 -21.01
N GLY A 92 33.38 7.94 -21.09
CA GLY A 92 33.23 8.72 -22.32
C GLY A 92 34.57 9.09 -22.95
N GLU A 93 35.07 10.30 -22.70
CA GLU A 93 36.29 10.84 -23.35
C GLU A 93 37.56 9.99 -23.07
N GLY A 94 37.63 9.30 -21.93
CA GLY A 94 38.66 8.32 -21.58
C GLY A 94 38.33 6.85 -21.87
N GLY A 95 37.13 6.54 -22.41
CA GLY A 95 36.58 5.19 -22.60
C GLY A 95 35.83 4.95 -23.93
N ARG A 96 35.88 5.91 -24.86
CA ARG A 96 35.34 5.91 -26.24
C ARG A 96 33.85 5.58 -26.39
N ARG A 97 33.02 5.79 -25.37
CA ARG A 97 31.56 5.68 -25.48
C ARG A 97 30.94 7.03 -25.89
N PRO A 98 29.83 7.05 -26.66
CA PRO A 98 29.01 8.24 -26.83
C PRO A 98 28.53 8.79 -25.48
N LEU A 99 28.32 10.11 -25.38
CA LEU A 99 27.90 10.77 -24.14
C LEU A 99 26.69 10.09 -23.46
N LYS A 100 25.69 9.71 -24.26
CA LYS A 100 24.48 9.01 -23.77
C LYS A 100 24.79 7.67 -23.10
N ASP A 101 25.88 7.00 -23.51
CA ASP A 101 26.30 5.68 -23.06
C ASP A 101 27.43 5.77 -22.01
N SER A 102 27.88 6.99 -21.68
CA SER A 102 28.84 7.31 -20.61
C SER A 102 28.19 7.97 -19.38
N VAL A 103 26.88 8.22 -19.39
CA VAL A 103 26.17 8.57 -18.15
C VAL A 103 26.06 7.28 -17.33
N PRO A 104 26.39 7.27 -16.03
CA PRO A 104 26.48 6.01 -15.28
C PRO A 104 25.15 5.29 -15.02
N TRP A 105 24.02 5.97 -15.20
CA TRP A 105 22.68 5.39 -15.06
C TRP A 105 21.68 6.01 -16.03
N LYS A 106 20.64 5.23 -16.39
CA LYS A 106 19.54 5.70 -17.26
C LYS A 106 18.53 6.55 -16.49
N THR A 107 18.32 6.25 -15.22
CA THR A 107 17.37 6.96 -14.34
C THR A 107 18.00 7.27 -12.98
N LEU A 108 17.81 8.50 -12.49
CA LEU A 108 18.12 8.90 -11.12
C LEU A 108 16.81 9.04 -10.33
N TYR A 109 16.61 8.17 -9.35
CA TYR A 109 15.48 8.19 -8.43
C TYR A 109 15.88 8.88 -7.13
N LEU A 110 15.36 10.08 -6.88
CA LEU A 110 15.62 10.84 -5.67
C LEU A 110 14.47 10.70 -4.68
N HIS A 111 14.72 10.01 -3.56
CA HIS A 111 13.75 9.88 -2.47
C HIS A 111 13.94 10.98 -1.42
N GLY A 112 12.86 11.25 -0.67
CA GLY A 112 12.89 12.14 0.50
C GLY A 112 13.67 11.56 1.68
N LEU A 113 13.86 12.35 2.72
CA LEU A 113 14.52 11.91 3.95
C LEU A 113 13.50 11.40 4.97
N VAL A 114 13.90 10.42 5.78
CA VAL A 114 13.13 10.04 6.96
C VAL A 114 13.31 11.11 8.04
N ARG A 115 12.18 11.57 8.59
CA ARG A 115 12.07 12.58 9.66
C ARG A 115 11.52 11.92 10.92
N ALA A 116 11.79 12.52 12.06
CA ALA A 116 11.14 12.13 13.31
C ALA A 116 9.62 12.39 13.23
N ALA A 117 8.86 11.86 14.19
CA ALA A 117 7.40 12.00 14.24
C ALA A 117 6.91 13.47 14.26
N ASP A 118 7.70 14.36 14.88
CA ASP A 118 7.45 15.81 14.91
C ASP A 118 7.84 16.53 13.61
N GLY A 119 8.36 15.81 12.60
CA GLY A 119 8.82 16.34 11.31
C GLY A 119 10.25 16.87 11.33
N SER A 120 10.96 16.83 12.45
CA SER A 120 12.34 17.30 12.54
C SER A 120 13.33 16.37 11.84
N LYS A 121 14.48 16.93 11.39
CA LYS A 121 15.59 16.11 10.87
C LYS A 121 16.10 15.19 11.98
N MET A 122 16.17 13.88 11.70
CA MET A 122 16.81 12.93 12.59
C MET A 122 18.31 13.20 12.66
N SER A 123 18.88 13.20 13.87
CA SER A 123 20.32 13.30 14.08
C SER A 123 20.72 12.71 15.42
N LYS A 124 21.89 12.06 15.47
CA LYS A 124 22.43 11.49 16.71
C LYS A 124 22.58 12.54 17.81
N SER A 125 22.96 13.78 17.47
CA SER A 125 23.13 14.88 18.43
C SER A 125 21.83 15.37 19.07
N LYS A 126 20.68 15.22 18.39
CA LYS A 126 19.36 15.57 18.93
C LYS A 126 18.68 14.42 19.69
N GLY A 127 19.26 13.21 19.67
CA GLY A 127 18.69 12.03 20.31
C GLY A 127 17.36 11.55 19.71
N ASN A 128 16.94 12.09 18.56
CA ASN A 128 15.67 11.79 17.89
C ASN A 128 15.83 10.77 16.75
N THR A 129 16.90 9.96 16.78
CA THR A 129 17.14 8.93 15.77
C THR A 129 16.38 7.67 16.15
N VAL A 130 15.60 7.13 15.22
CA VAL A 130 14.91 5.85 15.41
C VAL A 130 15.78 4.74 14.82
N ASP A 131 16.09 3.73 15.63
CA ASP A 131 16.83 2.56 15.19
C ASP A 131 15.88 1.61 14.42
N PRO A 132 16.12 1.35 13.12
CA PRO A 132 15.28 0.43 12.36
C PRO A 132 15.26 -0.99 12.96
N LEU A 133 16.34 -1.44 13.62
CA LEU A 133 16.36 -2.78 14.22
C LEU A 133 15.38 -2.89 15.40
N GLY A 134 15.26 -1.84 16.22
CA GLY A 134 14.27 -1.80 17.30
C GLY A 134 12.83 -1.86 16.77
N LEU A 135 12.55 -1.17 15.65
CA LEU A 135 11.24 -1.26 14.99
C LEU A 135 10.98 -2.64 14.38
N ILE A 136 12.01 -3.27 13.82
CA ILE A 136 11.93 -4.63 13.27
C ILE A 136 11.61 -5.62 14.39
N ASP A 137 12.27 -5.53 15.55
CA ASP A 137 12.01 -6.41 16.69
C ASP A 137 10.58 -6.26 17.21
N GLN A 138 10.02 -5.04 17.16
CA GLN A 138 8.69 -4.74 17.68
C GLN A 138 7.55 -5.05 16.70
N TYR A 139 7.73 -4.78 15.41
CA TYR A 139 6.67 -4.82 14.41
C TYR A 139 6.94 -5.77 13.23
N GLY A 140 8.17 -6.25 13.07
CA GLY A 140 8.61 -7.10 11.97
C GLY A 140 9.18 -6.30 10.78
N ALA A 141 10.14 -6.91 10.08
CA ALA A 141 10.80 -6.30 8.93
C ALA A 141 9.84 -6.00 7.77
N ASP A 142 8.88 -6.87 7.50
CA ASP A 142 7.90 -6.66 6.45
C ASP A 142 7.00 -5.46 6.71
N ALA A 143 6.59 -5.25 7.96
CA ALA A 143 5.77 -4.09 8.33
C ALA A 143 6.53 -2.78 8.12
N LEU A 144 7.81 -2.74 8.50
CA LEU A 144 8.67 -1.56 8.29
C LEU A 144 8.93 -1.31 6.80
N ARG A 145 9.21 -2.36 6.01
CA ARG A 145 9.42 -2.25 4.56
C ARG A 145 8.17 -1.75 3.84
N PHE A 146 7.01 -2.31 4.17
CA PHE A 146 5.73 -1.90 3.60
C PHE A 146 5.41 -0.45 3.97
N PHE A 147 5.63 -0.06 5.23
CA PHE A 147 5.51 1.33 5.67
C PHE A 147 6.37 2.27 4.83
N MET A 148 7.66 1.96 4.67
CA MET A 148 8.57 2.82 3.92
C MET A 148 8.12 2.95 2.47
N ALA A 149 7.76 1.86 1.79
CA ALA A 149 7.26 1.90 0.42
C ALA A 149 5.94 2.68 0.29
N ALA A 150 5.00 2.49 1.21
CA ALA A 150 3.71 3.17 1.19
C ALA A 150 3.83 4.68 1.44
N MET A 151 4.80 5.10 2.27
CA MET A 151 4.99 6.51 2.62
C MET A 151 5.93 7.24 1.66
N GLU A 152 6.73 6.51 0.88
CA GLU A 152 7.67 7.09 -0.07
C GLU A 152 6.92 7.57 -1.31
N SER A 153 6.54 8.84 -1.25
CA SER A 153 5.88 9.55 -2.33
C SER A 153 6.86 10.61 -2.84
N GLN A 154 7.20 10.53 -4.13
CA GLN A 154 8.29 11.31 -4.73
C GLN A 154 8.28 12.79 -4.31
N GLY A 155 9.45 13.27 -3.86
CA GLY A 155 9.64 14.67 -3.48
C GLY A 155 9.10 15.06 -2.09
N ARG A 156 8.61 14.11 -1.29
CA ARG A 156 8.21 14.34 0.10
C ARG A 156 9.04 13.53 1.08
N ASP A 157 9.38 14.17 2.18
CA ASP A 157 10.02 13.49 3.30
C ASP A 157 9.04 12.52 3.99
N ILE A 158 9.57 11.41 4.49
CA ILE A 158 8.81 10.39 5.22
C ILE A 158 8.82 10.77 6.69
N LYS A 159 7.66 11.03 7.29
CA LYS A 159 7.54 11.19 8.74
C LYS A 159 7.42 9.81 9.37
N MET A 160 8.32 9.47 10.29
CA MET A 160 8.23 8.22 11.03
C MET A 160 6.97 8.22 11.91
N ASP A 161 6.08 7.28 11.67
CA ASP A 161 4.82 7.12 12.38
C ASP A 161 4.65 5.65 12.78
N GLU A 162 5.02 5.33 14.02
CA GLU A 162 4.94 3.98 14.54
C GLU A 162 3.51 3.41 14.52
N SER A 163 2.48 4.25 14.61
CA SER A 163 1.10 3.79 14.55
C SER A 163 0.76 3.21 13.18
N ARG A 164 1.30 3.79 12.11
CA ARG A 164 1.19 3.25 10.74
C ARG A 164 2.00 1.98 10.57
N VAL A 165 3.21 1.89 11.13
CA VAL A 165 4.01 0.64 11.12
C VAL A 165 3.23 -0.48 11.81
N ALA A 166 2.62 -0.21 12.96
CA ALA A 166 1.74 -1.16 13.65
C ALA A 166 0.53 -1.56 12.81
N GLY A 167 -0.04 -0.63 12.04
CA GLY A 167 -1.09 -0.90 11.06
C GLY A 167 -0.66 -1.92 10.01
N TYR A 168 0.54 -1.79 9.45
CA TYR A 168 1.07 -2.75 8.47
C TYR A 168 1.50 -4.09 9.07
N ARG A 169 1.86 -4.13 10.37
CA ARG A 169 1.95 -5.40 11.10
C ARG A 169 0.57 -6.09 11.16
N ASN A 170 -0.50 -5.33 11.43
CA ASN A 170 -1.85 -5.91 11.43
C ASN A 170 -2.28 -6.40 10.04
N PHE A 171 -1.83 -5.72 8.97
CA PHE A 171 -1.99 -6.22 7.60
C PHE A 171 -1.28 -7.56 7.36
N ALA A 172 -0.04 -7.71 7.83
CA ALA A 172 0.67 -9.00 7.81
C ALA A 172 -0.14 -10.09 8.54
N THR A 173 -0.68 -9.78 9.72
CA THR A 173 -1.54 -10.69 10.49
C THR A 173 -2.82 -11.05 9.72
N LYS A 174 -3.44 -10.09 9.02
CA LYS A 174 -4.63 -10.32 8.18
C LYS A 174 -4.31 -11.32 7.05
N LEU A 175 -3.18 -11.14 6.37
CA LEU A 175 -2.71 -12.08 5.33
C LEU A 175 -2.45 -13.48 5.90
N TRP A 176 -1.80 -13.57 7.07
CA TRP A 176 -1.57 -14.84 7.76
C TRP A 176 -2.89 -15.55 8.08
N ASN A 177 -3.89 -14.81 8.58
CA ASN A 177 -5.21 -15.36 8.88
C ASN A 177 -5.94 -15.84 7.61
N ALA A 178 -5.78 -15.14 6.49
CA ALA A 178 -6.32 -15.57 5.19
C ALA A 178 -5.69 -16.89 4.73
N ALA A 179 -4.36 -17.05 4.86
CA ALA A 179 -3.69 -18.31 4.56
C ALA A 179 -4.11 -19.44 5.50
N ARG A 180 -4.29 -19.16 6.80
CA ARG A 180 -4.82 -20.14 7.76
C ARG A 180 -6.24 -20.56 7.44
N PHE A 181 -7.09 -19.62 7.03
CA PHE A 181 -8.42 -19.91 6.53
C PHE A 181 -8.35 -20.85 5.32
N ALA A 182 -7.49 -20.54 4.34
CA ALA A 182 -7.27 -21.37 3.16
C ALA A 182 -6.90 -22.82 3.55
N GLN A 183 -5.86 -23.01 4.36
CA GLN A 183 -5.43 -24.33 4.84
C GLN A 183 -6.57 -25.10 5.54
N SER A 184 -7.30 -24.44 6.45
CA SER A 184 -8.38 -25.08 7.22
C SER A 184 -9.59 -25.53 6.38
N ASN A 185 -9.72 -25.01 5.16
CA ASN A 185 -10.78 -25.41 4.22
C ASN A 185 -10.25 -26.24 3.04
N GLY A 186 -9.01 -26.72 3.13
CA GLY A 186 -8.37 -27.55 2.12
C GLY A 186 -8.04 -26.81 0.83
N ILE A 187 -7.76 -25.50 0.92
CA ILE A 187 -7.22 -24.72 -0.19
C ILE A 187 -5.70 -24.81 -0.12
N GLY A 188 -5.10 -25.37 -1.18
CA GLY A 188 -3.65 -25.39 -1.39
C GLY A 188 -3.18 -24.31 -2.35
N GLY A 189 -1.86 -24.20 -2.50
CA GLY A 189 -1.21 -23.34 -3.50
C GLY A 189 -1.54 -23.75 -4.93
N SER A 190 -1.49 -22.79 -5.84
CA SER A 190 -1.69 -23.00 -7.27
C SER A 190 -0.45 -23.58 -7.97
N HIS A 191 -0.67 -24.15 -9.14
CA HIS A 191 0.37 -24.68 -10.02
C HIS A 191 0.44 -23.95 -11.37
N SER A 192 -0.37 -22.90 -11.54
CA SER A 192 -0.48 -22.10 -12.75
C SER A 192 -0.38 -20.62 -12.44
N ILE A 193 0.31 -19.89 -13.32
CA ILE A 193 0.29 -18.42 -13.35
C ILE A 193 -1.01 -17.95 -14.02
N SER A 194 -1.44 -18.64 -15.07
CA SER A 194 -2.70 -18.33 -15.75
C SER A 194 -3.89 -18.70 -14.87
N ALA A 195 -4.93 -17.87 -14.94
CA ALA A 195 -6.14 -18.02 -14.15
C ALA A 195 -6.85 -19.34 -14.45
N PRO A 196 -7.41 -20.01 -13.43
CA PRO A 196 -8.27 -21.16 -13.65
C PRO A 196 -9.57 -20.74 -14.35
N LYS A 197 -10.25 -21.70 -14.98
CA LYS A 197 -11.61 -21.50 -15.48
C LYS A 197 -12.58 -21.39 -14.30
N ALA A 198 -13.55 -20.49 -14.39
CA ALA A 198 -14.55 -20.25 -13.35
C ALA A 198 -15.95 -20.04 -13.96
N GLU A 199 -16.96 -20.70 -13.38
CA GLU A 199 -18.37 -20.60 -13.73
C GLU A 199 -19.18 -19.82 -12.68
N LEU A 200 -18.67 -19.66 -11.46
CA LEU A 200 -19.31 -18.85 -10.43
C LEU A 200 -18.96 -17.37 -10.61
N ALA A 201 -19.97 -16.49 -10.50
CA ALA A 201 -19.78 -15.04 -10.64
C ALA A 201 -18.73 -14.49 -9.66
N VAL A 202 -18.74 -14.95 -8.41
CA VAL A 202 -17.75 -14.55 -7.39
C VAL A 202 -16.30 -14.91 -7.77
N ASN A 203 -16.11 -16.04 -8.46
CA ASN A 203 -14.79 -16.51 -8.89
C ASN A 203 -14.32 -15.77 -10.14
N ARG A 204 -15.21 -15.53 -11.11
CA ARG A 204 -14.90 -14.69 -12.28
C ARG A 204 -14.57 -13.25 -11.86
N TRP A 205 -15.30 -12.72 -10.88
CA TRP A 205 -15.05 -11.39 -10.33
C TRP A 205 -13.65 -11.27 -9.74
N ILE A 206 -13.25 -12.15 -8.79
CA ILE A 206 -11.94 -12.03 -8.15
C ILE A 206 -10.77 -12.23 -9.14
N ILE A 207 -10.96 -13.05 -10.18
CA ILE A 207 -9.97 -13.18 -11.28
C ILE A 207 -9.83 -11.84 -12.01
N GLY A 208 -10.94 -11.15 -12.29
CA GLY A 208 -10.94 -9.80 -12.83
C GLY A 208 -10.22 -8.79 -11.92
N GLU A 209 -10.44 -8.85 -10.61
CA GLU A 209 -9.75 -7.98 -9.64
C GLU A 209 -8.24 -8.22 -9.60
N VAL A 210 -7.78 -9.46 -9.77
CA VAL A 210 -6.34 -9.74 -9.95
C VAL A 210 -5.81 -9.06 -11.22
N VAL A 211 -6.52 -9.16 -12.35
CA VAL A 211 -6.11 -8.52 -13.62
C VAL A 211 -6.00 -7.01 -13.45
N GLU A 212 -6.99 -6.37 -12.83
CA GLU A 212 -6.96 -4.93 -12.57
C GLU A 212 -5.81 -4.53 -11.63
N THR A 213 -5.60 -5.31 -10.56
CA THR A 213 -4.53 -5.05 -9.58
C THR A 213 -3.16 -5.16 -10.22
N VAL A 214 -2.90 -6.20 -11.02
CA VAL A 214 -1.65 -6.35 -11.77
C VAL A 214 -1.45 -5.17 -12.73
N GLY A 215 -2.51 -4.71 -13.39
CA GLY A 215 -2.45 -3.51 -14.24
C GLY A 215 -2.06 -2.24 -13.48
N LYS A 216 -2.67 -2.01 -12.31
CA LYS A 216 -2.35 -0.88 -11.42
C LYS A 216 -0.90 -0.95 -10.93
N LEU A 217 -0.44 -2.12 -10.48
CA LEU A 217 0.93 -2.34 -10.02
C LEU A 217 1.95 -2.11 -11.14
N ASN A 218 1.71 -2.67 -12.34
CA ASN A 218 2.61 -2.50 -13.48
C ASN A 218 2.75 -1.03 -13.89
N LYS A 219 1.63 -0.29 -13.91
CA LYS A 219 1.64 1.15 -14.19
C LYS A 219 2.44 1.91 -13.13
N ALA A 220 2.14 1.68 -11.86
CA ALA A 220 2.83 2.34 -10.76
C ALA A 220 4.33 2.00 -10.73
N PHE A 221 4.71 0.75 -10.98
CA PHE A 221 6.10 0.33 -11.04
C PHE A 221 6.86 1.01 -12.19
N ALA A 222 6.25 1.12 -13.37
CA ALA A 222 6.84 1.83 -14.52
C ALA A 222 7.07 3.33 -14.24
N GLU A 223 6.26 3.92 -13.37
CA GLU A 223 6.36 5.32 -12.93
C GLU A 223 7.19 5.48 -11.64
N PHE A 224 7.78 4.41 -11.12
CA PHE A 224 8.46 4.36 -9.81
C PHE A 224 7.58 4.84 -8.63
N ARG A 225 6.27 4.66 -8.72
CA ARG A 225 5.29 4.97 -7.67
C ARG A 225 5.09 3.79 -6.73
N PHE A 226 6.09 3.52 -5.89
CA PHE A 226 6.04 2.44 -4.90
C PHE A 226 4.91 2.64 -3.88
N ASP A 227 4.58 3.88 -3.55
CA ASP A 227 3.40 4.25 -2.77
C ASP A 227 2.11 3.78 -3.43
N GLY A 228 1.95 4.02 -4.73
CA GLY A 228 0.79 3.58 -5.50
C GLY A 228 0.70 2.06 -5.65
N MET A 229 1.84 1.36 -5.74
CA MET A 229 1.85 -0.11 -5.71
C MET A 229 1.40 -0.67 -4.36
N ALA A 230 1.93 -0.11 -3.27
CA ALA A 230 1.60 -0.52 -1.91
C ALA A 230 0.11 -0.29 -1.61
N ASP A 231 -0.43 0.87 -2.02
CA ASP A 231 -1.86 1.20 -1.91
C ASP A 231 -2.74 0.19 -2.65
N ALA A 232 -2.43 -0.07 -3.93
CA ALA A 232 -3.20 -0.99 -4.76
C ALA A 232 -3.21 -2.43 -4.20
N ILE A 233 -2.05 -2.96 -3.79
CA ILE A 233 -1.99 -4.33 -3.25
C ILE A 233 -2.63 -4.43 -1.85
N TYR A 234 -2.51 -3.38 -1.02
CA TYR A 234 -3.16 -3.33 0.29
C TYR A 234 -4.68 -3.46 0.13
N HIS A 235 -5.28 -2.63 -0.71
CA HIS A 235 -6.73 -2.60 -0.93
C HIS A 235 -7.24 -3.88 -1.62
N PHE A 236 -6.47 -4.45 -2.55
CA PHE A 236 -6.83 -5.74 -3.14
C PHE A 236 -6.87 -6.86 -2.09
N VAL A 237 -5.84 -6.97 -1.26
CA VAL A 237 -5.75 -8.04 -0.26
C VAL A 237 -6.77 -7.83 0.86
N TRP A 238 -6.87 -6.62 1.40
CA TRP A 238 -7.72 -6.34 2.55
C TRP A 238 -9.19 -6.30 2.16
N ASP A 239 -9.54 -5.38 1.25
CA ASP A 239 -10.94 -5.05 0.98
C ASP A 239 -11.57 -6.08 0.06
N GLN A 240 -10.89 -6.44 -1.04
CA GLN A 240 -11.49 -7.29 -2.06
C GLN A 240 -11.35 -8.77 -1.73
N PHE A 241 -10.13 -9.23 -1.42
CA PHE A 241 -9.89 -10.64 -1.13
C PHE A 241 -10.40 -11.05 0.25
N CYS A 242 -9.96 -10.39 1.32
CA CYS A 242 -10.30 -10.83 2.68
C CYS A 242 -11.72 -10.45 3.09
N ASP A 243 -12.13 -9.19 2.92
CA ASP A 243 -13.42 -8.71 3.44
C ASP A 243 -14.61 -9.16 2.58
N TRP A 244 -14.41 -9.42 1.29
CA TRP A 244 -15.46 -9.85 0.36
C TRP A 244 -15.28 -11.27 -0.17
N TYR A 245 -14.23 -11.55 -0.95
CA TYR A 245 -14.12 -12.82 -1.67
C TYR A 245 -14.12 -14.02 -0.72
N LEU A 246 -13.21 -14.03 0.26
CA LEU A 246 -13.14 -15.11 1.25
C LEU A 246 -14.44 -15.23 2.02
N GLU A 247 -15.06 -14.12 2.39
CA GLU A 247 -16.37 -14.14 3.04
C GLU A 247 -17.42 -14.77 2.14
N LEU A 248 -17.56 -14.38 0.87
CA LEU A 248 -18.57 -14.88 -0.06
C LEU A 248 -18.47 -16.39 -0.32
N ILE A 249 -17.26 -16.94 -0.39
CA ILE A 249 -17.03 -18.37 -0.63
C ILE A 249 -17.10 -19.24 0.63
N LYS A 250 -17.20 -18.65 1.84
CA LYS A 250 -17.30 -19.46 3.07
C LYS A 250 -18.47 -20.44 2.98
N PRO A 251 -18.26 -21.70 3.41
CA PRO A 251 -19.35 -22.66 3.44
C PRO A 251 -20.50 -22.19 4.31
N ALA A 252 -21.72 -22.42 3.81
CA ALA A 252 -22.93 -22.16 4.57
C ALA A 252 -23.09 -23.17 5.71
N PHE A 253 -23.82 -22.77 6.75
CA PHE A 253 -24.36 -23.71 7.73
C PHE A 253 -25.81 -23.98 7.37
N ILE A 254 -26.16 -25.24 7.14
CA ILE A 254 -27.52 -25.69 6.86
C ILE A 254 -27.87 -26.71 7.95
N ASP A 255 -28.97 -26.48 8.66
CA ASP A 255 -29.44 -27.34 9.77
C ASP A 255 -28.39 -27.63 10.86
N GLY A 256 -27.49 -26.66 11.11
CA GLY A 256 -26.41 -26.78 12.08
C GLY A 256 -25.15 -27.48 11.56
N GLU A 257 -25.18 -28.00 10.33
CA GLU A 257 -24.03 -28.65 9.69
C GLU A 257 -23.30 -27.70 8.73
N LYS A 258 -21.96 -27.64 8.88
CA LYS A 258 -21.10 -26.88 7.98
C LYS A 258 -21.02 -27.63 6.64
N GLN A 259 -21.49 -26.98 5.58
CA GLN A 259 -21.38 -27.52 4.23
C GLN A 259 -19.91 -27.57 3.77
N GLU A 260 -19.65 -28.33 2.71
CA GLU A 260 -18.34 -28.25 2.05
C GLU A 260 -18.24 -26.99 1.19
N MET A 261 -17.02 -26.45 1.09
CA MET A 261 -16.73 -25.38 0.14
C MET A 261 -16.70 -25.96 -1.27
N ASP A 262 -17.26 -25.24 -2.23
CA ASP A 262 -17.28 -25.69 -3.61
C ASP A 262 -15.86 -25.80 -4.19
N ALA A 263 -15.64 -26.83 -5.01
CA ALA A 263 -14.32 -27.18 -5.52
C ALA A 263 -13.71 -26.09 -6.41
N GLU A 264 -14.54 -25.40 -7.20
CA GLU A 264 -14.10 -24.29 -8.05
C GLU A 264 -13.52 -23.15 -7.21
N SER A 265 -14.23 -22.70 -6.18
CA SER A 265 -13.76 -21.66 -5.27
C SER A 265 -12.51 -22.06 -4.51
N LYS A 266 -12.31 -23.36 -4.19
CA LYS A 266 -11.03 -23.79 -3.60
C LYS A 266 -9.86 -23.53 -4.53
N ILE A 267 -10.00 -23.89 -5.81
CA ILE A 267 -8.97 -23.75 -6.83
C ILE A 267 -8.70 -22.26 -7.10
N VAL A 268 -9.75 -21.47 -7.27
CA VAL A 268 -9.67 -20.03 -7.54
C VAL A 268 -9.04 -19.31 -6.34
N ALA A 269 -9.48 -19.60 -5.12
CA ALA A 269 -8.91 -18.99 -3.91
C ALA A 269 -7.42 -19.30 -3.74
N GLY A 270 -7.00 -20.54 -3.99
CA GLY A 270 -5.59 -20.93 -3.97
C GLY A 270 -4.76 -20.18 -5.02
N TRP A 271 -5.30 -20.03 -6.23
CA TRP A 271 -4.67 -19.23 -7.28
C TRP A 271 -4.56 -17.76 -6.94
N VAL A 272 -5.64 -17.13 -6.45
CA VAL A 272 -5.62 -15.71 -6.05
C VAL A 272 -4.62 -15.47 -4.93
N LEU A 273 -4.57 -16.36 -3.93
CA LEU A 273 -3.64 -16.26 -2.81
C LEU A 273 -2.19 -16.32 -3.29
N ASP A 274 -1.84 -17.21 -4.21
CA ASP A 274 -0.51 -17.23 -4.83
C ASP A 274 -0.20 -15.94 -5.59
N GLN A 275 -1.16 -15.36 -6.32
CA GLN A 275 -0.94 -14.08 -7.00
C GLN A 275 -0.68 -12.95 -5.99
N ILE A 276 -1.42 -12.94 -4.87
CA ILE A 276 -1.20 -11.99 -3.77
C ILE A 276 0.22 -12.11 -3.23
N LEU A 277 0.68 -13.33 -2.93
CA LEU A 277 2.01 -13.56 -2.39
C LEU A 277 3.09 -13.05 -3.34
N VAL A 278 3.00 -13.35 -4.64
CA VAL A 278 3.94 -12.87 -5.65
C VAL A 278 3.93 -11.34 -5.75
N MET A 279 2.75 -10.71 -5.81
CA MET A 279 2.64 -9.25 -5.93
C MET A 279 3.16 -8.51 -4.70
N LEU A 280 3.01 -9.12 -3.51
CA LEU A 280 3.38 -8.51 -2.24
C LEU A 280 4.84 -8.77 -1.85
N HIS A 281 5.48 -9.82 -2.41
CA HIS A 281 6.85 -10.23 -2.09
C HIS A 281 7.91 -9.11 -2.18
N PRO A 282 7.88 -8.18 -3.17
CA PRO A 282 8.82 -7.06 -3.20
C PRO A 282 8.78 -6.18 -1.94
N PHE A 283 7.61 -6.07 -1.31
CA PHE A 283 7.39 -5.28 -0.11
C PHE A 283 7.58 -6.09 1.17
N MET A 284 7.01 -7.29 1.23
CA MET A 284 6.94 -8.13 2.43
C MET A 284 7.53 -9.53 2.19
N PRO A 285 8.84 -9.65 1.91
CA PRO A 285 9.41 -10.90 1.45
C PRO A 285 9.38 -12.02 2.50
N PHE A 286 9.47 -11.73 3.80
CA PHE A 286 9.64 -12.80 4.79
C PHE A 286 8.33 -13.57 5.02
N ILE A 287 7.23 -12.87 5.30
CA ILE A 287 5.92 -13.48 5.51
C ILE A 287 5.39 -14.12 4.22
N THR A 288 5.64 -13.50 3.06
CA THR A 288 5.14 -14.06 1.80
C THR A 288 5.85 -15.35 1.43
N GLU A 289 7.17 -15.43 1.65
CA GLU A 289 7.96 -16.66 1.47
C GLU A 289 7.50 -17.77 2.42
N GLU A 290 7.33 -17.46 3.71
CA GLU A 290 6.84 -18.43 4.70
C GLU A 290 5.45 -18.98 4.31
N LEU A 291 4.53 -18.10 3.92
CA LEU A 291 3.18 -18.49 3.50
C LEU A 291 3.18 -19.29 2.19
N TRP A 292 4.07 -18.99 1.25
CA TRP A 292 4.22 -19.71 0.00
C TRP A 292 4.51 -21.20 0.24
N HIS A 293 5.45 -21.50 1.14
CA HIS A 293 5.78 -22.87 1.55
C HIS A 293 4.72 -23.49 2.46
N ALA A 294 4.09 -22.70 3.35
CA ALA A 294 3.04 -23.22 4.22
C ALA A 294 1.79 -23.69 3.44
N LEU A 295 1.53 -23.12 2.26
CA LEU A 295 0.42 -23.49 1.37
C LEU A 295 0.76 -24.64 0.41
N GLU A 296 1.96 -25.21 0.53
CA GLU A 296 2.38 -26.37 -0.27
C GLU A 296 1.46 -27.58 -0.01
N ASP A 297 1.04 -28.22 -1.09
CA ASP A 297 0.32 -29.50 -1.04
C ASP A 297 1.34 -30.63 -1.13
N ALA A 298 1.23 -31.64 -0.25
CA ALA A 298 2.10 -32.81 -0.26
C ALA A 298 2.05 -33.58 -1.59
N ALA A 299 0.92 -33.53 -2.30
CA ALA A 299 0.81 -34.13 -3.64
C ALA A 299 1.51 -33.29 -4.73
N HIS A 300 1.74 -32.00 -4.47
CA HIS A 300 2.24 -31.04 -5.45
C HIS A 300 3.23 -30.04 -4.81
N PRO A 301 4.48 -30.47 -4.59
CA PRO A 301 5.46 -29.64 -3.91
C PRO A 301 5.82 -28.37 -4.69
N ARG A 302 6.24 -27.32 -3.97
CA ARG A 302 6.69 -26.05 -4.58
C ARG A 302 7.98 -26.30 -5.37
N LYS A 303 8.01 -25.86 -6.62
CA LYS A 303 9.16 -26.08 -7.52
C LYS A 303 10.35 -25.15 -7.26
N TYR A 304 10.08 -24.03 -6.59
CA TYR A 304 11.02 -22.96 -6.33
C TYR A 304 10.51 -22.12 -5.15
N ASP A 305 11.44 -21.41 -4.52
CA ASP A 305 11.16 -20.37 -3.52
C ASP A 305 10.48 -19.17 -4.22
N LEU A 306 9.59 -18.48 -3.53
CA LEU A 306 8.80 -17.36 -4.03
C LEU A 306 9.66 -16.26 -4.66
N ILE A 307 10.86 -16.01 -4.14
CA ILE A 307 11.81 -15.06 -4.72
C ILE A 307 12.18 -15.36 -6.20
N HIS A 308 12.02 -16.61 -6.64
CA HIS A 308 12.23 -17.04 -8.03
C HIS A 308 10.95 -17.09 -8.86
N ALA A 309 9.80 -16.75 -8.28
CA ALA A 309 8.52 -16.79 -8.97
C ALA A 309 8.48 -15.78 -10.13
N LYS A 310 7.72 -16.14 -11.17
CA LYS A 310 7.43 -15.21 -12.26
C LYS A 310 6.36 -14.22 -11.81
N TRP A 311 6.49 -12.98 -12.28
CA TRP A 311 5.47 -11.95 -12.08
C TRP A 311 4.11 -12.41 -12.63
N PRO A 312 2.97 -12.01 -12.02
CA PRO A 312 1.65 -12.46 -12.43
C PRO A 312 1.34 -12.19 -13.90
N GLU A 313 0.80 -13.21 -14.57
CA GLU A 313 0.29 -13.13 -15.94
C GLU A 313 -1.00 -13.95 -16.04
N PRO A 314 -2.14 -13.41 -15.54
CA PRO A 314 -3.38 -14.18 -15.40
C PRO A 314 -3.93 -14.72 -16.72
N LYS A 315 -3.63 -14.09 -17.86
CA LYS A 315 -4.20 -14.44 -19.19
C LYS A 315 -5.72 -14.58 -19.16
N ALA A 316 -6.37 -13.66 -18.44
CA ALA A 316 -7.82 -13.58 -18.29
C ALA A 316 -8.30 -12.17 -18.61
N GLU A 317 -9.57 -12.07 -18.98
CA GLU A 317 -10.26 -10.80 -19.19
C GLU A 317 -11.18 -10.51 -18.00
N ILE A 318 -11.49 -9.23 -17.79
CA ILE A 318 -12.40 -8.80 -16.72
C ILE A 318 -13.84 -9.07 -17.18
N ASP A 319 -14.52 -9.96 -16.48
CA ASP A 319 -15.95 -10.21 -16.68
C ASP A 319 -16.78 -9.08 -16.05
N GLN A 320 -17.30 -8.19 -16.90
CA GLN A 320 -18.07 -7.02 -16.49
C GLN A 320 -19.42 -7.39 -15.87
N GLU A 321 -20.01 -8.52 -16.26
CA GLU A 321 -21.29 -8.97 -15.70
C GLU A 321 -21.09 -9.48 -14.27
N ALA A 322 -20.11 -10.36 -14.07
CA ALA A 322 -19.74 -10.87 -12.76
C ALA A 322 -19.31 -9.74 -11.81
N LYS A 323 -18.52 -8.77 -12.30
CA LYS A 323 -18.12 -7.59 -11.53
C LYS A 323 -19.32 -6.79 -11.06
N ARG A 324 -20.23 -6.44 -11.98
CA ARG A 324 -21.45 -5.70 -11.65
C ARG A 324 -22.33 -6.44 -10.64
N GLU A 325 -22.44 -7.76 -10.74
CA GLU A 325 -23.22 -8.59 -9.82
C GLU A 325 -22.64 -8.56 -8.40
N VAL A 326 -21.33 -8.78 -8.24
CA VAL A 326 -20.68 -8.82 -6.93
C VAL A 326 -20.59 -7.44 -6.30
N GLU A 327 -20.31 -6.40 -7.08
CA GLU A 327 -20.29 -5.00 -6.60
C GLU A 327 -21.67 -4.53 -6.14
N TRP A 328 -22.73 -4.89 -6.87
CA TRP A 328 -24.11 -4.62 -6.45
C TRP A 328 -24.41 -5.26 -5.09
N LEU A 329 -24.05 -6.54 -4.93
CA LEU A 329 -24.27 -7.27 -3.67
C LEU A 329 -23.47 -6.65 -2.51
N THR A 330 -22.21 -6.35 -2.77
CA THR A 330 -21.29 -5.71 -1.82
C THR A 330 -21.84 -4.39 -1.32
N LYS A 331 -22.32 -3.55 -2.25
CA LYS A 331 -22.93 -2.26 -1.95
C LYS A 331 -24.21 -2.41 -1.13
N LEU A 332 -25.11 -3.30 -1.53
CA LEU A 332 -26.35 -3.54 -0.79
C LEU A 332 -26.08 -4.04 0.64
N VAL A 333 -25.17 -4.99 0.81
CA VAL A 333 -24.75 -5.48 2.14
C VAL A 333 -24.15 -4.34 2.97
N GLY A 334 -23.32 -3.49 2.37
CA GLY A 334 -22.74 -2.31 3.02
C GLY A 334 -23.80 -1.34 3.53
N GLU A 335 -24.77 -0.99 2.68
CA GLU A 335 -25.88 -0.09 3.06
C GLU A 335 -26.74 -0.70 4.17
N ILE A 336 -27.05 -2.00 4.12
CA ILE A 336 -27.80 -2.68 5.18
C ILE A 336 -27.02 -2.66 6.50
N ARG A 337 -25.71 -2.96 6.48
CA ARG A 337 -24.86 -2.93 7.68
C ARG A 337 -24.79 -1.53 8.29
N THR A 338 -24.66 -0.51 7.45
CA THR A 338 -24.68 0.90 7.87
C THR A 338 -26.00 1.27 8.53
N ALA A 339 -27.13 0.95 7.88
CA ALA A 339 -28.46 1.20 8.46
C ALA A 339 -28.65 0.50 9.81
N ARG A 340 -28.16 -0.74 9.94
CA ARG A 340 -28.21 -1.49 11.20
C ARG A 340 -27.38 -0.85 12.32
N ALA A 341 -26.16 -0.42 11.99
CA ALA A 341 -25.28 0.23 12.96
C ALA A 341 -25.85 1.55 13.45
N GLU A 342 -26.41 2.36 12.55
CA GLU A 342 -27.01 3.65 12.89
C GLU A 342 -28.26 3.52 13.78
N LEU A 343 -29.07 2.48 13.54
CA LEU A 343 -30.28 2.19 14.30
C LEU A 343 -30.04 1.29 15.52
N ASN A 344 -28.77 1.08 15.89
CA ASN A 344 -28.35 0.21 17.00
C ASN A 344 -28.98 -1.19 16.98
N ILE A 345 -29.25 -1.73 15.78
CA ILE A 345 -29.84 -3.04 15.65
C ILE A 345 -28.79 -4.09 16.03
N PRO A 346 -29.10 -5.05 16.93
CA PRO A 346 -28.15 -6.06 17.36
C PRO A 346 -27.48 -6.77 16.17
N PRO A 347 -26.14 -6.92 16.12
CA PRO A 347 -25.44 -7.49 14.97
C PRO A 347 -25.86 -8.93 14.62
N SER A 348 -26.38 -9.68 15.59
CA SER A 348 -26.85 -11.06 15.41
C SER A 348 -28.31 -11.19 14.97
N ALA A 349 -29.11 -10.12 15.02
CA ALA A 349 -30.53 -10.18 14.70
C ALA A 349 -30.75 -10.47 13.21
N GLN A 350 -31.61 -11.44 12.89
CA GLN A 350 -32.05 -11.68 11.51
C GLN A 350 -33.25 -10.78 11.21
N ILE A 351 -33.18 -10.04 10.11
CA ILE A 351 -34.19 -9.03 9.75
C ILE A 351 -34.82 -9.39 8.41
N PRO A 352 -36.16 -9.41 8.27
CA PRO A 352 -36.80 -9.51 6.96
C PRO A 352 -36.45 -8.31 6.07
N LEU A 353 -36.02 -8.61 4.84
CA LEU A 353 -35.69 -7.64 3.81
C LEU A 353 -36.72 -7.76 2.68
N HIS A 354 -37.49 -6.71 2.47
CA HIS A 354 -38.49 -6.63 1.41
C HIS A 354 -38.00 -5.71 0.30
N ALA A 355 -38.19 -6.11 -0.95
CA ALA A 355 -37.98 -5.22 -2.08
C ALA A 355 -39.26 -4.42 -2.34
N VAL A 356 -39.20 -3.10 -2.16
CA VAL A 356 -40.37 -2.21 -2.25
C VAL A 356 -40.49 -1.61 -3.64
N GLU A 357 -39.36 -1.21 -4.20
CA GLU A 357 -39.27 -0.73 -5.58
C GLU A 357 -38.10 -1.41 -6.26
N LEU A 358 -38.41 -2.22 -7.27
CA LEU A 358 -37.42 -2.93 -8.05
C LEU A 358 -37.06 -2.11 -9.29
N GLY A 359 -35.79 -1.70 -9.39
CA GLY A 359 -35.22 -1.33 -10.69
C GLY A 359 -35.20 -2.53 -11.65
N PRO A 360 -34.87 -2.33 -12.93
CA PRO A 360 -34.69 -3.43 -13.88
C PRO A 360 -33.69 -4.47 -13.30
N ASP A 361 -34.04 -5.75 -13.38
CA ASP A 361 -33.23 -6.90 -12.94
C ASP A 361 -33.01 -7.09 -11.42
N ALA A 362 -33.48 -6.17 -10.55
CA ALA A 362 -33.25 -6.27 -9.11
C ALA A 362 -33.88 -7.53 -8.47
N GLY A 363 -35.08 -7.93 -8.89
CA GLY A 363 -35.79 -9.08 -8.32
C GLY A 363 -35.05 -10.41 -8.52
N LEU A 364 -34.47 -10.61 -9.71
CA LEU A 364 -33.69 -11.81 -10.02
C LEU A 364 -32.39 -11.84 -9.20
N ARG A 365 -31.66 -10.71 -9.11
CA ARG A 365 -30.40 -10.62 -8.36
C ARG A 365 -30.59 -10.89 -6.86
N ILE A 366 -31.67 -10.36 -6.28
CA ILE A 366 -32.01 -10.59 -4.86
C ILE A 366 -32.31 -12.08 -4.62
N SER A 367 -33.08 -12.72 -5.51
CA SER A 367 -33.41 -14.13 -5.39
C SER A 367 -32.17 -15.04 -5.43
N ILE A 368 -31.21 -14.72 -6.32
CA ILE A 368 -29.95 -15.45 -6.45
C ILE A 368 -29.03 -15.19 -5.24
N SER A 369 -29.04 -13.97 -4.71
CA SER A 369 -28.14 -13.52 -3.64
C SER A 369 -28.66 -13.74 -2.22
N GLY A 370 -29.86 -14.32 -2.05
CA GLY A 370 -30.54 -14.41 -0.75
C GLY A 370 -29.69 -15.07 0.35
N LYS A 371 -28.93 -16.12 0.03
CA LYS A 371 -28.04 -16.79 0.99
C LYS A 371 -26.91 -15.88 1.47
N SER A 372 -26.31 -15.11 0.56
CA SER A 372 -25.24 -14.17 0.87
C SER A 372 -25.76 -13.00 1.72
N LEU A 373 -26.95 -12.47 1.41
CA LEU A 373 -27.61 -11.44 2.21
C LEU A 373 -27.94 -11.93 3.63
N ALA A 374 -28.48 -13.14 3.77
CA ALA A 374 -28.81 -13.71 5.08
C ALA A 374 -27.57 -13.94 5.97
N ARG A 375 -26.41 -14.23 5.35
CA ARG A 375 -25.16 -14.47 6.09
C ARG A 375 -24.38 -13.18 6.36
N LEU A 376 -24.19 -12.34 5.34
CA LEU A 376 -23.33 -11.17 5.40
C LEU A 376 -24.04 -9.95 5.98
N ALA A 377 -25.32 -9.74 5.63
CA ALA A 377 -26.13 -8.62 6.11
C ALA A 377 -27.11 -8.99 7.23
N ARG A 378 -27.24 -10.29 7.55
CA ARG A 378 -28.26 -10.82 8.48
C ARG A 378 -29.67 -10.39 8.08
N ALA A 379 -29.90 -10.41 6.77
CA ALA A 379 -31.10 -9.93 6.11
C ALA A 379 -31.73 -11.07 5.30
N ILE A 380 -32.96 -11.45 5.64
CA ILE A 380 -33.68 -12.55 5.00
C ILE A 380 -34.61 -11.96 3.94
N VAL A 381 -34.30 -12.22 2.67
CA VAL A 381 -35.16 -11.83 1.55
C VAL A 381 -36.54 -12.43 1.75
N THR A 382 -37.57 -11.58 1.75
CA THR A 382 -38.96 -11.97 1.95
C THR A 382 -39.82 -11.40 0.83
N ASP A 383 -40.61 -12.28 0.20
CA ASP A 383 -41.53 -11.90 -0.87
C ASP A 383 -42.80 -11.22 -0.33
N GLY A 384 -43.43 -10.40 -1.16
CA GLY A 384 -44.70 -9.73 -0.88
C GLY A 384 -44.57 -8.25 -0.52
N ASN A 385 -45.71 -7.55 -0.57
CA ASN A 385 -45.78 -6.15 -0.15
C ASN A 385 -45.51 -6.05 1.35
N PHE A 386 -44.67 -5.10 1.72
CA PHE A 386 -44.39 -4.79 3.12
C PHE A 386 -45.33 -3.70 3.63
N GLU A 387 -46.03 -3.99 4.72
CA GLU A 387 -46.81 -3.02 5.50
C GLU A 387 -46.33 -3.10 6.94
N GLY A 388 -45.78 -2.01 7.46
CA GLY A 388 -45.17 -2.00 8.80
C GLY A 388 -44.11 -0.93 8.92
N SER A 389 -43.38 -0.98 10.03
CA SER A 389 -42.28 -0.04 10.25
C SER A 389 -40.96 -0.59 9.71
N ALA A 390 -40.26 0.20 8.91
CA ALA A 390 -39.02 -0.22 8.28
C ALA A 390 -37.96 0.88 8.27
N ALA A 391 -36.70 0.44 8.16
CA ALA A 391 -35.63 1.29 7.66
C ALA A 391 -35.51 1.11 6.15
N TYR A 392 -35.55 2.22 5.40
CA TYR A 392 -35.39 2.19 3.95
C TYR A 392 -33.93 2.32 3.54
N VAL A 393 -33.50 1.44 2.64
CA VAL A 393 -32.18 1.44 2.03
C VAL A 393 -32.35 1.57 0.52
N VAL A 394 -31.65 2.52 -0.09
CA VAL A 394 -31.66 2.71 -1.55
C VAL A 394 -30.32 2.26 -2.11
N SER A 395 -30.34 1.32 -3.05
CA SER A 395 -29.13 0.87 -3.74
C SER A 395 -29.42 0.67 -5.23
N GLU A 396 -28.64 1.36 -6.06
CA GLU A 396 -28.71 1.29 -7.54
C GLU A 396 -30.11 1.50 -8.13
N GLY A 397 -30.88 2.42 -7.56
CA GLY A 397 -32.24 2.72 -8.02
C GLY A 397 -33.31 1.71 -7.59
N ALA A 398 -32.96 0.75 -6.73
CA ALA A 398 -33.91 -0.10 -6.03
C ALA A 398 -34.03 0.33 -4.56
N THR A 399 -35.25 0.24 -4.02
CA THR A 399 -35.57 0.56 -2.62
C THR A 399 -35.92 -0.70 -1.86
N TYR A 400 -35.24 -0.90 -0.72
CA TYR A 400 -35.39 -2.04 0.17
C TYR A 400 -35.89 -1.60 1.53
N ALA A 401 -36.85 -2.33 2.09
CA ALA A 401 -37.34 -2.13 3.45
C ALA A 401 -36.79 -3.23 4.37
N LEU A 402 -36.08 -2.82 5.41
CA LEU A 402 -35.69 -3.67 6.54
C LEU A 402 -36.81 -3.61 7.58
N ALA A 403 -37.56 -4.70 7.77
CA ALA A 403 -38.68 -4.74 8.70
C ALA A 403 -38.21 -4.66 10.16
N LEU A 404 -38.63 -3.62 10.89
CA LEU A 404 -38.17 -3.35 12.26
C LEU A 404 -39.14 -3.80 13.35
N ASP A 405 -40.34 -4.25 12.95
CA ASP A 405 -41.40 -4.64 13.88
C ASP A 405 -40.93 -5.75 14.83
N GLY A 406 -40.97 -5.48 16.13
CA GLY A 406 -40.52 -6.41 17.17
C GLY A 406 -38.99 -6.55 17.31
N ILE A 407 -38.20 -5.83 16.53
CA ILE A 407 -36.73 -5.84 16.60
C ILE A 407 -36.21 -4.70 17.49
N ILE A 408 -36.74 -3.49 17.31
CA ILE A 408 -36.39 -2.30 18.11
C ILE A 408 -37.63 -1.48 18.46
N ASP A 409 -37.55 -0.71 19.55
CA ASP A 409 -38.55 0.29 19.91
C ASP A 409 -38.28 1.58 19.11
N LEU A 410 -39.12 1.83 18.12
CA LEU A 410 -38.92 2.93 17.16
C LEU A 410 -39.17 4.30 17.78
N ASP A 411 -40.11 4.42 18.72
CA ASP A 411 -40.41 5.70 19.38
C ASP A 411 -39.27 6.08 20.32
N ALA A 412 -38.76 5.09 21.06
CA ALA A 412 -37.56 5.25 21.88
C ALA A 412 -36.34 5.61 21.02
N GLU A 413 -36.18 4.94 19.87
CA GLU A 413 -35.03 5.16 18.99
C GLU A 413 -35.09 6.50 18.27
N ARG A 414 -36.26 6.92 17.76
CA ARG A 414 -36.47 8.29 17.24
C ARG A 414 -36.12 9.32 18.30
N THR A 415 -36.62 9.15 19.53
CA THR A 415 -36.32 10.06 20.65
C THR A 415 -34.82 10.11 20.95
N ARG A 416 -34.14 8.96 20.95
CA ARG A 416 -32.69 8.85 21.19
C ARG A 416 -31.91 9.58 20.09
N ILE A 417 -32.21 9.31 18.82
CA ILE A 417 -31.53 9.90 17.67
C ILE A 417 -31.76 11.42 17.64
N THR A 418 -32.99 11.90 17.84
CA THR A 418 -33.28 13.34 17.90
C THR A 418 -32.47 14.03 19.00
N LYS A 419 -32.41 13.46 20.22
CA LYS A 419 -31.58 14.01 21.30
C LYS A 419 -30.09 14.01 20.97
N ALA A 420 -29.61 12.98 20.29
CA ALA A 420 -28.21 12.89 19.87
C ALA A 420 -27.88 13.93 18.78
N ILE A 421 -28.78 14.15 17.82
CA ILE A 421 -28.68 15.22 16.80
C ILE A 421 -28.57 16.58 17.50
N ASP A 422 -29.46 16.86 18.46
CA ASP A 422 -29.47 18.13 19.20
C ASP A 422 -28.14 18.34 19.96
N ALA A 423 -27.62 17.30 20.60
CA ALA A 423 -26.35 17.36 21.32
C ALA A 423 -25.16 17.60 20.38
N ALA A 424 -25.04 16.81 19.31
CA ALA A 424 -23.97 16.94 18.33
C ALA A 424 -24.00 18.30 17.61
N THR A 425 -25.20 18.77 17.25
CA THR A 425 -25.42 20.07 16.61
C THR A 425 -25.02 21.21 17.54
N LYS A 426 -25.40 21.14 18.82
CA LYS A 426 -25.02 22.15 19.82
C LYS A 426 -23.51 22.22 20.03
N GLU A 427 -22.83 21.08 20.09
CA GLU A 427 -21.36 21.03 20.21
C GLU A 427 -20.66 21.54 18.95
N ARG A 428 -21.13 21.14 17.77
CA ARG A 428 -20.67 21.66 16.47
C ARG A 428 -20.78 23.19 16.43
N ASP A 429 -21.94 23.73 16.76
CA ASP A 429 -22.18 25.18 16.69
C ASP A 429 -21.36 25.96 17.73
N ALA A 430 -21.14 25.38 18.91
CA ALA A 430 -20.24 25.96 19.91
C ALA A 430 -18.77 26.00 19.42
N LEU A 431 -18.30 24.92 18.79
CA LEU A 431 -16.96 24.86 18.19
C LEU A 431 -16.83 25.80 16.98
N ALA A 432 -17.85 25.89 16.13
CA ALA A 432 -17.90 26.83 15.02
C ALA A 432 -17.82 28.28 15.52
N GLY A 433 -18.60 28.63 16.54
CA GLY A 433 -18.55 29.95 17.18
C GLY A 433 -17.16 30.27 17.75
N ARG A 434 -16.49 29.29 18.35
CA ARG A 434 -15.13 29.43 18.88
C ARG A 434 -14.07 29.60 17.78
N LEU A 435 -14.21 28.86 16.67
CA LEU A 435 -13.33 28.98 15.49
C LEU A 435 -13.56 30.27 14.69
N ASN A 436 -14.77 30.82 14.71
CA ASN A 436 -15.10 32.13 14.12
C ASN A 436 -14.59 33.32 14.94
N ASN A 437 -14.17 33.10 16.19
CA ASN A 437 -13.58 34.15 17.01
C ASN A 437 -12.10 34.36 16.64
N ALA A 438 -11.81 35.45 15.92
CA ALA A 438 -10.45 35.81 15.51
C ALA A 438 -9.45 35.84 16.67
N ALA A 439 -9.87 36.29 17.86
CA ALA A 439 -9.00 36.32 19.03
C ALA A 439 -8.60 34.91 19.51
N PHE A 440 -9.46 33.89 19.33
CA PHE A 440 -9.11 32.51 19.64
C PHE A 440 -8.13 31.95 18.60
N VAL A 441 -8.39 32.14 17.31
CA VAL A 441 -7.55 31.63 16.23
C VAL A 441 -6.14 32.23 16.26
N GLU A 442 -6.03 33.52 16.61
CA GLU A 442 -4.74 34.23 16.62
C GLU A 442 -3.95 34.05 17.92
N LYS A 443 -4.62 33.93 19.08
CA LYS A 443 -3.96 33.90 20.39
C LYS A 443 -3.81 32.51 21.00
N ALA A 444 -4.60 31.52 20.55
CA ALA A 444 -4.47 30.17 21.07
C ALA A 444 -3.22 29.47 20.51
N LYS A 445 -2.74 28.45 21.23
CA LYS A 445 -1.68 27.58 20.72
C LYS A 445 -2.17 26.88 19.44
N PRO A 446 -1.32 26.72 18.40
CA PRO A 446 -1.72 26.08 17.14
C PRO A 446 -2.38 24.71 17.32
N GLU A 447 -1.84 23.88 18.22
CA GLU A 447 -2.41 22.55 18.55
C GLU A 447 -3.86 22.62 19.06
N ALA A 448 -4.22 23.67 19.81
CA ALA A 448 -5.57 23.84 20.32
C ALA A 448 -6.55 24.29 19.24
N VAL A 449 -6.07 25.02 18.22
CA VAL A 449 -6.87 25.42 17.06
C VAL A 449 -7.10 24.23 16.14
N GLU A 450 -6.05 23.45 15.86
CA GLU A 450 -6.14 22.23 15.05
C GLU A 450 -7.04 21.17 15.70
N LYS A 451 -6.92 20.98 17.02
CA LYS A 451 -7.84 20.10 17.75
C LYS A 451 -9.28 20.58 17.64
N ALA A 452 -9.55 21.87 17.81
CA ALA A 452 -10.91 22.40 17.70
C ALA A 452 -11.48 22.24 16.28
N ARG A 453 -10.65 22.34 15.24
CA ARG A 453 -11.04 22.05 13.84
C ARG A 453 -11.37 20.57 13.64
N ALA A 454 -10.54 19.69 14.16
CA ALA A 454 -10.78 18.24 14.09
C ALA A 454 -12.08 17.85 14.81
N ASP A 455 -12.25 18.32 16.06
CA ASP A 455 -13.45 18.08 16.87
C ASP A 455 -14.71 18.63 16.18
N HIS A 456 -14.63 19.81 15.54
CA HIS A 456 -15.76 20.38 14.78
C HIS A 456 -16.14 19.51 13.58
N ALA A 457 -15.15 19.05 12.81
CA ALA A 457 -15.38 18.17 11.67
C ALA A 457 -16.01 16.84 12.11
N GLU A 458 -15.55 16.28 13.23
CA GLU A 458 -16.12 15.06 13.82
C GLU A 458 -17.59 15.27 14.21
N LYS A 459 -17.90 16.34 14.93
CA LYS A 459 -19.28 16.63 15.38
C LYS A 459 -20.23 16.98 14.24
N ALA A 460 -19.73 17.63 13.19
CA ALA A 460 -20.50 17.87 11.97
C ALA A 460 -20.87 16.54 11.28
N ALA A 461 -19.88 15.66 11.09
CA ALA A 461 -20.10 14.34 10.50
C ALA A 461 -21.02 13.45 11.36
N GLU A 462 -20.92 13.53 12.69
CA GLU A 462 -21.82 12.84 13.63
C GLU A 462 -23.27 13.31 13.45
N ALA A 463 -23.50 14.63 13.40
CA ALA A 463 -24.84 15.19 13.22
C ALA A 463 -25.46 14.80 11.87
N GLU A 464 -24.68 14.83 10.78
CA GLU A 464 -25.13 14.40 9.45
C GLU A 464 -25.50 12.90 9.44
N ARG A 465 -24.68 12.05 10.06
CA ARG A 465 -24.95 10.61 10.15
C ARG A 465 -26.23 10.33 10.94
N LEU A 466 -26.43 10.98 12.07
CA LEU A 466 -27.64 10.81 12.88
C LEU A 466 -28.89 11.34 12.17
N ALA A 467 -28.77 12.44 11.40
CA ALA A 467 -29.88 12.95 10.59
C ALA A 467 -30.27 11.97 9.47
N ALA A 468 -29.29 11.34 8.81
CA ALA A 468 -29.53 10.27 7.85
C ALA A 468 -30.23 9.06 8.50
N ALA A 469 -29.79 8.67 9.70
CA ALA A 469 -30.43 7.59 10.47
C ALA A 469 -31.89 7.89 10.78
N LEU A 470 -32.21 9.12 11.19
CA LEU A 470 -33.59 9.54 11.47
C LEU A 470 -34.45 9.51 10.20
N ALA A 471 -33.91 9.99 9.07
CA ALA A 471 -34.62 9.99 7.79
C ALA A 471 -34.93 8.57 7.28
N ARG A 472 -34.09 7.58 7.60
CA ARG A 472 -34.31 6.17 7.22
C ARG A 472 -35.54 5.55 7.88
N LEU A 473 -35.96 6.07 9.04
CA LEU A 473 -37.14 5.56 9.76
C LEU A 473 -38.48 6.04 9.16
N GLY A 474 -38.46 6.94 8.17
CA GLY A 474 -39.66 7.59 7.63
C GLY A 474 -40.01 8.86 8.39
#